data_AF-A0A485DAU1-F1
#
_entry.id   AF-A0A485DAU1-F1
#
_cell.length_a   1.000
_cell.length_b   1.000
_cell.length_c   1.000
_cell.angle_alpha   90.00
_cell.angle_beta   90.00
_cell.angle_gamma   90.00
#
_symmetry.space_group_name_H-M   'P 1'
#
loop_
_entity.id
_entity.type
_entity.pdbx_description
1 polymer ?
#
loop_
_entity_poly.entity_id
_entity_poly.type
_entity_poly.pdbx_seq_one_letter_code
_entity_poly.pdbx_strand_id
1 'polypeptide(L)' 'MNVKIDAELKEKLRHYAEVNNENLGTATEKLLLLAFQMADSAGEAGVSEEDIDSQHTEEEASPLTPKEIKALRKILKKKK' A
#
# COMPACT_ATOMS: atom_id res chain seq x y z
N MET A 1 -17.43 -24.09 17.36
CA MET A 1 -16.22 -23.30 17.67
C MET A 1 -16.65 -22.17 18.61
N ASN A 2 -15.98 -21.97 19.74
CA ASN A 2 -16.34 -20.88 20.66
C ASN A 2 -15.34 -19.73 20.48
N VAL A 3 -15.74 -18.72 19.71
CA VAL A 3 -14.85 -17.60 19.35
C VAL A 3 -15.10 -16.46 20.32
N LYS A 4 -14.05 -16.02 21.02
CA LYS A 4 -14.10 -14.83 21.88
C LYS A 4 -13.76 -13.61 21.04
N ILE A 5 -14.72 -12.72 20.87
CA ILE A 5 -14.57 -11.43 20.20
C ILE A 5 -14.97 -10.30 21.14
N ASP A 6 -14.53 -9.09 20.85
CA ASP A 6 -14.91 -7.91 21.61
C ASP A 6 -16.40 -7.58 21.40
N ALA A 7 -16.95 -6.79 22.33
CA ALA A 7 -18.37 -6.44 22.33
C ALA A 7 -18.76 -5.53 21.16
N GLU A 8 -17.85 -4.67 20.70
CA GLU A 8 -18.11 -3.73 19.61
C GLU A 8 -18.23 -4.47 18.28
N LEU A 9 -17.30 -5.39 17.99
CA LEU A 9 -17.36 -6.25 16.81
C LEU A 9 -18.61 -7.13 16.81
N LYS A 10 -18.98 -7.69 17.97
CA LYS A 10 -20.19 -8.50 18.11
C LYS A 10 -21.44 -7.71 17.74
N GLU A 11 -21.53 -6.45 18.18
CA GLU A 11 -22.66 -5.57 17.86
C GLU A 11 -22.70 -5.20 16.37
N LYS A 12 -21.55 -4.89 15.76
CA LYS A 12 -21.46 -4.65 14.32
C LYS A 12 -21.91 -5.85 13.50
N LEU A 13 -21.48 -7.06 13.86
CA LEU A 13 -21.90 -8.29 13.20
C LEU A 13 -23.40 -8.53 13.34
N ARG A 14 -23.97 -8.23 14.51
CA ARG A 14 -25.41 -8.34 14.75
C ARG A 14 -26.20 -7.36 13.89
N HIS A 15 -25.81 -6.10 13.87
CA HIS A 15 -26.46 -5.08 13.05
C HIS A 15 -26.38 -5.44 11.56
N TYR A 16 -25.21 -5.87 11.09
CA TYR A 16 -25.04 -6.31 9.70
C TYR A 16 -25.97 -7.49 9.37
N ALA A 17 -26.06 -8.49 10.25
CA ALA A 17 -26.95 -9.63 10.05
C ALA A 17 -28.43 -9.20 9.97
N GLU A 18 -28.87 -8.30 10.86
CA GLU A 18 -30.24 -7.76 10.88
C GLU A 18 -30.56 -6.99 9.59
N VAL A 19 -29.66 -6.13 9.12
CA VAL A 19 -29.84 -5.34 7.88
C VAL A 19 -29.91 -6.25 6.64
N ASN A 20 -29.16 -7.35 6.62
CA ASN A 20 -29.14 -8.29 5.51
C ASN A 20 -30.21 -9.40 5.64
N ASN A 21 -31.03 -9.37 6.69
CA ASN A 21 -32.04 -10.38 6.99
C ASN A 21 -31.45 -11.81 7.04
N GLU A 22 -30.22 -11.92 7.55
CA GLU A 22 -29.46 -13.16 7.72
C GLU A 22 -29.28 -13.45 9.23
N ASN A 23 -28.96 -14.69 9.58
CA ASN A 23 -28.57 -15.00 10.96
C ASN A 23 -27.09 -14.63 11.19
N LEU A 24 -26.70 -14.43 12.45
CA LEU A 24 -25.34 -14.01 12.82
C LEU A 24 -24.25 -14.96 12.27
N GLY A 25 -24.52 -16.28 12.27
CA GLY A 25 -23.59 -17.29 11.78
C GLY A 25 -23.33 -17.15 10.28
N THR A 26 -24.39 -17.12 9.48
CA THR A 26 -24.34 -16.97 8.02
C THR A 26 -23.70 -15.64 7.60
N ALA A 27 -24.08 -14.54 8.24
CA ALA A 27 -23.49 -13.24 7.96
C ALA A 27 -21.99 -13.21 8.27
N THR A 28 -21.58 -13.80 9.40
CA THR A 28 -20.16 -13.87 9.78
C THR A 28 -19.37 -14.77 8.83
N GLU A 29 -19.91 -15.92 8.45
CA GLU A 29 -19.29 -16.84 7.49
C GLU A 29 -19.04 -16.16 6.14
N LYS A 30 -20.05 -15.48 5.60
CA LYS A 30 -19.96 -14.74 4.34
C LYS A 30 -18.89 -13.65 4.38
N LEU A 31 -18.82 -12.90 5.48
CA LEU A 31 -17.80 -11.86 5.67
C LEU A 31 -16.39 -12.46 5.76
N LEU A 32 -16.23 -13.60 6.44
CA LEU A 32 -14.93 -14.29 6.54
C LEU A 32 -14.49 -14.82 5.17
N LEU A 33 -15.39 -15.45 4.41
CA LEU A 33 -15.09 -15.92 3.06
C LEU A 33 -14.66 -14.77 2.15
N LEU A 34 -15.37 -13.64 2.19
CA LEU A 34 -15.02 -12.44 1.42
C LEU A 34 -13.64 -11.91 1.83
N ALA A 35 -13.36 -11.84 3.14
CA ALA A 35 -12.07 -11.36 3.64
C ALA A 35 -10.90 -12.25 3.19
N PHE A 36 -11.08 -13.58 3.18
CA PHE A 36 -10.05 -14.50 2.67
C PHE A 36 -9.88 -14.39 1.15
N GLN A 37 -10.97 -14.29 0.39
CA GLN A 37 -10.90 -14.05 -1.05
C GLN A 37 -10.16 -12.74 -1.38
N MET A 38 -10.47 -11.67 -0.64
CA MET A 38 -9.77 -10.39 -0.79
C MET A 38 -8.31 -10.48 -0.39
N ALA A 39 -7.95 -11.23 0.65
CA ALA A 39 -6.56 -11.44 1.05
C ALA A 39 -5.78 -12.23 -0.02
N ASP A 40 -6.40 -13.26 -0.60
CA ASP A 40 -5.82 -14.06 -1.68
C ASP A 40 -5.65 -13.21 -2.95
N SER A 41 -6.65 -12.41 -3.32
CA SER A 41 -6.58 -11.49 -4.46
C SER A 41 -5.68 -10.27 -4.22
N ALA A 42 -5.52 -9.81 -2.97
CA ALA A 42 -4.61 -8.72 -2.62
C ALA A 42 -3.13 -9.14 -2.69
N GLY A 43 -2.84 -10.45 -2.60
CA GLY A 43 -1.53 -10.98 -2.97
C GLY A 43 -1.17 -10.75 -4.45
N GLU A 44 -2.16 -10.51 -5.31
CA GLU A 44 -2.00 -10.16 -6.73
C GLU A 44 -2.21 -8.65 -7.00
N ALA A 45 -2.79 -7.89 -6.06
CA ALA A 45 -3.13 -6.48 -6.22
C ALA A 45 -2.16 -5.52 -5.50
N GLY A 46 -0.97 -5.99 -5.13
CA GLY A 46 0.12 -5.11 -4.71
C GLY A 46 0.93 -4.72 -5.94
N VAL A 47 0.55 -3.61 -6.59
CA VAL A 47 1.33 -2.86 -7.62
C VAL A 47 2.36 -3.74 -8.33
N SER A 48 2.01 -4.31 -9.50
CA SER A 48 3.01 -5.07 -10.25
C SER A 48 4.17 -4.13 -10.60
N GLU A 49 5.36 -4.67 -10.82
CA GLU A 49 6.54 -3.89 -11.22
C GLU A 49 6.27 -3.05 -12.50
N GLU A 50 5.26 -3.47 -13.28
CA GLU A 50 4.77 -2.82 -14.50
C GLU A 50 3.85 -1.61 -14.22
N ASP A 51 3.22 -1.53 -13.04
CA ASP A 51 2.39 -0.40 -12.59
C ASP A 51 3.24 0.72 -11.95
N ILE A 52 4.52 0.46 -11.71
CA ILE A 52 5.48 1.47 -11.26
C ILE A 52 5.85 2.32 -12.48
N ASP A 53 5.32 3.54 -12.56
CA ASP A 53 5.84 4.60 -13.45
C ASP A 53 7.26 4.96 -12.99
N SER A 54 8.20 4.11 -13.38
CA SER A 54 9.63 4.29 -13.17
C SER A 54 10.04 5.45 -14.07
N GLN A 55 9.87 6.66 -13.53
CA GLN A 55 10.39 7.87 -14.15
C GLN A 55 11.89 7.64 -14.32
N HIS A 56 12.29 7.31 -15.55
CA HIS A 56 13.65 6.92 -15.92
C HIS A 56 14.57 8.15 -15.88
N THR A 57 14.70 8.72 -14.68
CA THR A 57 15.71 9.69 -14.35
C THR A 57 16.95 8.87 -14.05
N GLU A 58 17.57 8.34 -15.10
CA GLU A 58 18.93 7.83 -14.99
C GLU A 58 19.78 9.00 -14.49
N GLU A 59 20.11 8.99 -13.21
CA GLU A 59 21.17 9.83 -12.70
C GLU A 59 22.46 9.25 -13.27
N GLU A 60 22.85 9.74 -14.46
CA GLU A 60 24.17 9.53 -15.03
C GLU A 60 25.21 10.07 -14.03
N ALA A 61 25.62 9.21 -13.10
CA ALA A 61 26.65 9.49 -12.10
C ALA A 61 28.05 9.44 -12.73
N SER A 62 28.20 10.04 -13.91
CA SER A 62 29.50 10.20 -14.55
C SER A 62 30.32 11.25 -13.76
N PRO A 63 31.57 10.94 -13.38
CA PRO A 63 32.41 11.90 -12.68
C PRO A 63 32.57 13.20 -13.48
N LEU A 64 32.47 14.34 -12.80
CA LEU A 64 32.65 15.65 -13.42
C LEU A 64 33.99 15.75 -14.15
N THR A 65 33.97 16.30 -15.35
CA THR A 65 35.18 16.56 -16.12
C THR A 65 36.02 17.68 -15.47
N PRO A 66 37.34 17.74 -15.73
CA PRO A 66 38.19 18.81 -15.22
C PRO A 66 37.72 20.22 -15.59
N LYS A 67 37.03 20.37 -16.73
CA LYS A 67 36.45 21.66 -17.18
C LYS A 67 35.27 22.07 -16.31
N GLU A 68 34.37 21.14 -16.00
CA GLU A 68 33.19 21.39 -15.15
C GLU A 68 33.61 21.71 -13.72
N ILE A 69 34.59 20.98 -13.17
CA ILE A 69 35.17 21.28 -11.85
C ILE A 69 35.75 22.71 -11.81
N LYS A 70 36.42 23.15 -12.87
CA LYS A 70 36.96 24.53 -12.96
C LYS A 70 35.84 25.58 -13.01
N ALA A 71 34.75 25.31 -13.70
CA ALA A 71 33.59 26.19 -13.77
C ALA A 71 32.89 26.30 -12.40
N LEU A 72 32.64 25.17 -11.74
CA LEU A 72 32.09 25.12 -10.37
C LEU A 72 32.94 25.92 -9.38
N ARG A 73 34.27 25.75 -9.41
CA ARG A 73 35.18 26.54 -8.56
C ARG A 73 35.07 28.05 -8.79
N LYS A 74 34.86 28.50 -10.03
CA LYS A 74 34.68 29.93 -10.35
C LYS A 74 33.36 30.48 -9.79
N ILE A 75 32.28 29.70 -9.87
CA ILE A 75 30.97 30.06 -9.34
C ILE A 75 31.02 30.12 -7.80
N LEU A 76 31.57 29.10 -7.15
CA LEU A 76 31.66 29.03 -5.69
C LEU A 76 32.58 30.10 -5.09
N LYS A 77 33.63 30.52 -5.79
CA LYS A 77 34.49 31.63 -5.36
C LYS A 77 33.80 32.99 -5.38
N LYS A 78 32.76 33.19 -6.18
CA LYS A 78 31.98 34.44 -6.22
C LYS A 78 30.93 34.54 -5.11
N LYS A 79 30.62 33.42 -4.45
CA LYS A 79 29.67 33.36 -3.32
C LYS A 79 30.36 33.47 -1.95
N LYS A 80 31.65 33.81 -1.92
CA LYS A 80 32.39 34.15 -0.70
C LYS A 80 32.55 35.66 -0.58
#